data_AF-A0A370CBM2-F1
#
_entry.id   AF-A0A370CBM2-F1
#
_cell.length_a   1.000
_cell.length_b   1.000
_cell.length_c   1.000
_cell.angle_alpha   90.00
_cell.angle_beta   90.00
_cell.angle_gamma   90.00
#
_symmetry.space_group_name_H-M   'P 1'
#
loop_
_entity.id
_entity.type
_entity.pdbx_description
1 polymer ?
#
loop_
_entity_poly.entity_id
_entity_poly.type
_entity_poly.pdbx_seq_one_letter_code
_entity_poly.pdbx_strand_id
1 'polypeptide(L)'
;MHPLLTTLKSTLTRPQSWLSTRTTPSPITITLTTLTTILLPLLYSNYRTYLSYGPGGAPYNLLGWFGVTFLLYPFGRNMTSTTVYEKKIANGETQSYLSEDTVDMLNALKKEKRPAVGPHYVPQRQIGEFAGEEVKKHLDEQFYALAEQNPQLVKIADSRLETHAGAIFLATEELANRNETTRQLNGECVHVHRLKDYSLHMVLAPADFKKSLRCWLGSATWFQWCEDSQGLDGR
;
A
#
# COMPACT_ATOMS: atom_id res chain seq x y z
N MET A 1 66.88 -77.89 -4.58
CA MET A 1 67.05 -76.42 -4.61
C MET A 1 65.76 -75.81 -5.15
N HIS A 2 64.94 -75.21 -4.29
CA HIS A 2 63.85 -74.26 -4.61
C HIS A 2 64.45 -72.92 -5.11
N PRO A 3 63.74 -71.99 -5.81
CA PRO A 3 62.36 -71.51 -5.54
C PRO A 3 61.44 -71.45 -6.79
N LEU A 4 60.11 -71.64 -6.70
CA LEU A 4 59.04 -70.83 -6.07
C LEU A 4 58.69 -69.52 -6.83
N LEU A 5 57.39 -69.47 -7.21
CA LEU A 5 56.49 -68.32 -7.27
C LEU A 5 56.47 -67.42 -8.52
N THR A 6 55.60 -67.81 -9.44
CA THR A 6 54.37 -67.09 -9.82
C THR A 6 54.30 -65.61 -9.42
N THR A 7 54.28 -64.69 -10.38
CA THR A 7 53.42 -63.49 -10.31
C THR A 7 53.13 -63.00 -11.73
N LEU A 8 51.94 -63.35 -12.23
CA LEU A 8 51.31 -62.71 -13.38
C LEU A 8 50.86 -61.32 -12.93
N LYS A 9 51.52 -60.24 -13.37
CA LYS A 9 51.04 -58.87 -13.14
C LYS A 9 49.96 -58.54 -14.16
N SER A 10 48.72 -58.87 -13.82
CA SER A 10 47.53 -58.41 -14.53
C SER A 10 47.34 -56.90 -14.35
N THR A 11 47.16 -56.22 -15.49
CA THR A 11 46.27 -55.07 -15.74
C THR A 11 45.75 -54.28 -14.53
N LEU A 12 46.07 -52.98 -14.50
CA LEU A 12 45.11 -51.91 -14.20
C LEU A 12 45.65 -50.59 -14.76
N THR A 13 45.16 -50.24 -15.94
CA THR A 13 45.21 -48.90 -16.52
C THR A 13 44.57 -47.94 -15.53
N ARG A 14 45.35 -47.06 -14.89
CA ARG A 14 44.80 -45.94 -14.14
C ARG A 14 44.90 -44.70 -15.03
N PRO A 15 43.80 -44.20 -15.62
CA PRO A 15 43.83 -42.88 -16.22
C PRO A 15 43.95 -41.87 -15.07
N GLN A 16 45.18 -41.55 -14.72
CA GLN A 16 45.52 -40.55 -13.71
C GLN A 16 45.49 -39.17 -14.35
N SER A 17 44.35 -38.81 -14.95
CA SER A 17 44.08 -37.47 -15.47
C SER A 17 42.61 -37.12 -15.34
N TRP A 18 42.01 -37.44 -14.19
CA TRP A 18 40.90 -36.67 -13.65
C TRP A 18 41.46 -35.76 -12.56
N LEU A 19 42.49 -34.97 -12.90
CA LEU A 19 42.77 -33.77 -12.13
C LEU A 19 41.59 -32.84 -12.40
N SER A 20 40.61 -32.86 -11.49
CA SER A 20 39.60 -31.83 -11.43
C SER A 20 40.33 -30.49 -11.46
N THR A 21 40.30 -29.80 -12.60
CA THR A 21 40.70 -28.40 -12.68
C THR A 21 39.82 -27.66 -11.70
N ARG A 22 40.37 -27.37 -10.52
CA ARG A 22 39.68 -26.62 -9.49
C ARG A 22 39.72 -25.17 -9.96
N THR A 23 38.82 -24.83 -10.88
CA THR A 23 38.65 -23.49 -11.41
C THR A 23 38.18 -22.63 -10.25
N THR A 24 39.05 -21.77 -9.73
CA THR A 24 38.63 -20.76 -8.75
C THR A 24 37.68 -19.80 -9.46
N PRO A 25 36.47 -19.56 -8.92
CA PRO A 25 35.53 -18.65 -9.56
C PRO A 25 36.16 -17.26 -9.67
N SER A 26 36.02 -16.63 -10.84
CA SER A 26 36.53 -15.27 -11.03
C SER A 26 35.82 -14.32 -10.05
N PRO A 27 36.44 -13.19 -9.66
CA PRO A 27 35.79 -12.18 -8.83
C PRO A 27 34.42 -11.75 -9.37
N ILE A 28 34.29 -11.66 -10.71
CA ILE A 28 33.01 -11.37 -11.39
C ILE A 28 31.97 -12.46 -11.11
N THR A 29 32.36 -13.73 -11.17
CA THR A 29 31.47 -14.87 -10.89
C THR A 29 31.01 -14.85 -9.43
N ILE A 30 31.93 -14.57 -8.51
CA ILE A 30 31.60 -14.45 -7.08
C ILE A 30 30.62 -13.30 -6.86
N THR A 31 30.90 -12.10 -7.39
CA THR A 31 30.03 -10.93 -7.26
C THR A 31 28.65 -11.14 -7.88
N LEU A 32 28.57 -11.72 -9.08
CA LEU A 32 27.28 -11.98 -9.71
C LEU A 32 26.48 -13.01 -8.90
N THR A 33 27.13 -14.08 -8.44
CA THR A 33 26.47 -15.12 -7.64
C THR A 33 25.97 -14.57 -6.31
N THR A 34 26.77 -13.77 -5.60
CA THR A 34 26.35 -13.17 -4.33
C THR A 34 25.22 -12.16 -4.54
N LEU A 35 25.33 -11.30 -5.56
CA LEU A 35 24.28 -10.35 -5.90
C LEU A 35 22.97 -11.06 -6.24
N THR A 36 23.00 -12.10 -7.07
CA THR A 36 21.81 -12.89 -7.42
C THR A 36 21.23 -13.60 -6.19
N THR A 37 22.07 -14.19 -5.34
CA THR A 37 21.62 -14.92 -4.14
C THR A 37 20.90 -14.00 -3.15
N ILE A 38 21.31 -12.73 -3.05
CA ILE A 38 20.68 -11.75 -2.16
C ILE A 38 19.48 -11.07 -2.81
N LEU A 39 19.62 -10.59 -4.06
CA LEU A 39 18.57 -9.79 -4.71
C LEU A 39 17.37 -10.63 -5.13
N LEU A 40 17.58 -11.86 -5.59
CA LEU A 40 16.49 -12.66 -6.14
C LEU A 40 15.40 -12.98 -5.09
N PRO A 41 15.72 -13.43 -3.86
CA PRO A 41 14.71 -13.61 -2.81
C PRO A 41 14.01 -12.30 -2.41
N LEU A 42 14.74 -11.18 -2.37
CA LEU A 42 14.17 -9.87 -2.03
C LEU A 42 13.19 -9.36 -3.09
N LEU A 43 13.58 -9.44 -4.37
CA LEU A 43 12.72 -9.07 -5.50
C LEU A 43 11.51 -10.00 -5.58
N TYR A 44 11.70 -11.29 -5.36
CA TYR A 44 10.59 -12.25 -5.33
C TYR A 44 9.62 -11.95 -4.18
N SER A 45 10.11 -11.72 -2.96
CA SER A 45 9.27 -11.35 -1.82
C SER A 45 8.51 -10.03 -2.06
N ASN A 46 9.20 -9.03 -2.62
CA ASN A 46 8.59 -7.76 -2.98
C ASN A 46 7.51 -7.93 -4.07
N TYR A 47 7.77 -8.72 -5.11
CA TYR A 47 6.77 -9.07 -6.12
C TYR A 47 5.58 -9.85 -5.55
N ARG A 48 5.81 -10.82 -4.66
CA ARG A 48 4.74 -11.56 -3.97
C ARG A 48 3.91 -10.65 -3.08
N THR A 49 4.54 -9.65 -2.45
CA THR A 49 3.83 -8.61 -1.69
C THR A 49 3.00 -7.74 -2.62
N TYR A 50 3.52 -7.36 -3.79
CA TYR A 50 2.74 -6.65 -4.80
C TYR A 50 1.50 -7.44 -5.25
N LEU A 51 1.66 -8.74 -5.51
CA LEU A 51 0.53 -9.60 -5.86
C LEU A 51 -0.45 -9.81 -4.69
N SER A 52 0.00 -9.81 -3.43
CA SER A 52 -0.93 -9.92 -2.30
C SER A 52 -1.86 -8.71 -2.19
N TYR A 53 -1.57 -7.63 -2.92
CA TYR A 53 -2.45 -6.47 -2.97
C TYR A 53 -3.72 -6.66 -3.79
N GLY A 54 -3.76 -7.66 -4.67
CA GLY A 54 -4.80 -7.77 -5.68
C GLY A 54 -4.80 -6.59 -6.67
N PRO A 55 -5.79 -6.54 -7.58
CA PRO A 55 -5.95 -5.44 -8.52
C PRO A 55 -6.20 -4.08 -7.83
N GLY A 56 -5.67 -3.00 -8.40
CA GLY A 56 -5.90 -1.63 -7.88
C GLY A 56 -5.04 -0.56 -8.56
N GLY A 57 -5.50 -0.07 -9.71
CA GLY A 57 -4.85 1.01 -10.47
C GLY A 57 -3.70 0.53 -11.37
N ALA A 58 -2.68 -0.12 -10.80
CA ALA A 58 -1.57 -0.67 -11.58
C ALA A 58 -1.88 -2.06 -12.15
N PRO A 59 -1.31 -2.45 -13.32
CA PRO A 59 -1.52 -3.78 -13.90
C PRO A 59 -1.08 -4.90 -12.94
N TYR A 60 -1.99 -5.83 -12.62
CA TYR A 60 -1.75 -6.93 -11.69
C TYR A 60 -0.86 -8.05 -12.28
N ASN A 61 0.39 -7.71 -12.60
CA ASN A 61 1.38 -8.60 -13.20
C ASN A 61 2.81 -8.08 -12.98
N LEU A 62 3.80 -8.74 -13.58
CA LEU A 62 5.21 -8.37 -13.43
C LEU A 62 5.54 -6.97 -13.96
N LEU A 63 4.87 -6.52 -15.03
CA LEU A 63 5.11 -5.19 -15.61
C LEU A 63 4.61 -4.09 -14.67
N GLY A 64 3.42 -4.26 -14.09
CA GLY A 64 2.90 -3.31 -13.10
C GLY A 64 3.78 -3.25 -11.85
N TRP A 65 4.23 -4.40 -11.35
CA TRP A 65 5.20 -4.46 -10.25
C TRP A 65 6.48 -3.67 -10.58
N PHE A 66 7.10 -3.93 -11.74
CA PHE A 66 8.32 -3.24 -12.13
C PHE A 66 8.12 -1.73 -12.23
N GLY A 67 7.03 -1.30 -12.88
CA GLY A 67 6.69 0.12 -13.01
C GLY A 67 6.53 0.79 -11.66
N VAL A 68 5.79 0.18 -10.74
CA VAL A 68 5.54 0.77 -9.41
C VAL A 68 6.82 0.79 -8.57
N THR A 69 7.60 -0.29 -8.59
CA THR A 69 8.80 -0.45 -7.75
C THR A 69 9.96 0.43 -8.20
N PHE A 70 10.15 0.63 -9.52
CA PHE A 70 11.34 1.29 -10.05
C PHE A 70 11.07 2.63 -10.73
N LEU A 71 9.91 2.79 -11.37
CA LEU A 71 9.60 4.01 -12.13
C LEU A 71 8.79 5.00 -11.28
N LEU A 72 7.85 4.50 -10.48
CA LEU A 72 6.97 5.35 -9.68
C LEU A 72 7.49 5.65 -8.28
N TYR A 73 8.48 4.89 -7.79
CA TYR A 73 9.03 5.06 -6.44
C TYR A 73 9.48 6.49 -6.11
N PRO A 74 10.16 7.25 -7.01
CA PRO A 74 10.54 8.64 -6.73
C PRO A 74 9.35 9.59 -6.55
N PHE A 75 8.17 9.22 -7.04
CA PHE A 75 6.95 10.02 -6.94
C PHE A 75 6.09 9.63 -5.73
N GLY A 76 6.52 8.63 -4.94
CA GLY A 76 5.90 8.31 -3.66
C GLY A 76 6.08 9.43 -2.64
N ARG A 77 5.04 9.74 -1.87
CA ARG A 77 5.03 10.81 -0.85
C ARG A 77 4.88 10.26 0.56
N ASN A 78 5.15 11.13 1.54
CA ASN A 78 5.02 10.79 2.94
C ASN A 78 3.55 10.83 3.39
N MET A 79 3.00 9.66 3.66
CA MET A 79 1.60 9.42 4.01
C MET A 79 1.25 9.70 5.47
N THR A 80 2.27 10.05 6.26
CA THR A 80 2.17 10.27 7.70
C THR A 80 2.50 11.70 8.09
N SER A 81 2.89 12.53 7.12
CA SER A 81 3.19 13.93 7.37
C SER A 81 1.90 14.74 7.58
N THR A 82 1.89 15.59 8.60
CA THR A 82 0.83 16.56 8.85
C THR A 82 1.10 17.93 8.25
N THR A 83 2.26 18.14 7.61
CA THR A 83 2.74 19.48 7.24
C THR A 83 1.78 20.22 6.29
N VAL A 84 1.16 19.52 5.34
CA VAL A 84 0.19 20.16 4.43
C VAL A 84 -1.04 20.65 5.19
N TYR A 85 -1.58 19.81 6.08
CA TYR A 85 -2.73 20.18 6.91
C TYR A 85 -2.39 21.27 7.92
N GLU A 86 -1.17 21.30 8.44
CA GLU A 86 -0.70 22.38 9.32
C GLU A 86 -0.69 23.74 8.61
N LYS A 87 -0.24 23.78 7.35
CA LYS A 87 -0.32 24.99 6.53
C LYS A 87 -1.77 25.43 6.29
N LYS A 88 -2.66 24.48 5.97
CA LYS A 88 -4.09 24.78 5.80
C LYS A 88 -4.74 25.36 7.05
N ILE A 89 -4.47 24.75 8.20
CA ILE A 89 -4.95 25.24 9.51
C ILE A 89 -4.40 26.65 9.78
N ALA A 90 -3.10 26.89 9.52
CA ALA A 90 -2.50 28.21 9.68
C ALA A 90 -3.10 29.26 8.72
N ASN A 91 -3.58 28.83 7.55
CA ASN A 91 -4.26 29.67 6.57
C ASN A 91 -5.77 29.86 6.85
N GLY A 92 -6.28 29.36 7.98
CA GLY A 92 -7.66 29.60 8.42
C GLY A 92 -8.60 28.40 8.35
N GLU A 93 -8.18 27.24 7.82
CA GLU A 93 -8.98 26.00 7.83
C GLU A 93 -8.94 25.32 9.21
N THR A 94 -9.40 26.03 10.25
CA THR A 94 -9.30 25.62 11.66
C THR A 94 -10.50 24.80 12.16
N GLN A 95 -11.58 24.75 11.37
CA GLN A 95 -12.82 24.08 11.76
C GLN A 95 -12.60 22.58 12.01
N SER A 96 -13.19 22.08 13.10
CA SER A 96 -13.20 20.68 13.51
C SER A 96 -14.65 20.26 13.75
N TYR A 97 -14.98 19.04 13.35
CA TYR A 97 -16.31 18.45 13.48
C TYR A 97 -16.33 17.24 14.42
N LEU A 98 -15.17 16.77 14.88
CA LEU A 98 -15.07 15.74 15.91
C LEU A 98 -15.31 16.36 17.30
N SER A 99 -16.24 15.76 18.06
CA SER A 99 -16.47 16.12 19.47
C SER A 99 -15.26 15.80 20.35
N GLU A 100 -15.16 16.45 21.51
CA GLU A 100 -14.12 16.16 22.50
C GLU A 100 -14.16 14.69 22.95
N ASP A 101 -15.34 14.16 23.26
CA ASP A 101 -15.53 12.73 23.59
C ASP A 101 -15.00 11.80 22.50
N THR A 102 -15.24 12.14 21.23
CA THR A 102 -14.71 11.35 20.10
C THR A 102 -13.20 11.39 20.10
N VAL A 103 -12.61 12.58 20.27
CA VAL A 103 -11.14 12.74 20.31
C VAL A 103 -10.53 11.96 21.48
N ASP A 104 -11.15 11.96 22.64
CA ASP A 104 -10.70 11.20 23.81
C ASP A 104 -10.79 9.69 23.57
N MET A 105 -11.87 9.22 22.96
CA MET A 105 -11.99 7.83 22.51
C MET A 105 -10.88 7.47 21.52
N LEU A 106 -10.59 8.32 20.52
CA LEU A 106 -9.51 8.07 19.57
C LEU A 106 -8.14 8.04 20.25
N ASN A 107 -7.90 8.92 21.22
CA ASN A 107 -6.67 8.94 22.01
C ASN A 107 -6.51 7.69 22.86
N ALA A 108 -7.60 7.16 23.43
CA ALA A 108 -7.59 5.91 24.19
C ALA A 108 -7.29 4.68 23.31
N LEU A 109 -7.69 4.73 22.02
CA LEU A 109 -7.43 3.67 21.03
C LEU A 109 -6.04 3.76 20.38
N LYS A 110 -5.21 4.71 20.82
CA LYS A 110 -3.87 4.92 20.27
C LYS A 110 -3.01 3.67 20.43
N LYS A 111 -2.68 3.04 19.32
CA LYS A 111 -1.76 1.89 19.28
C LYS A 111 -0.30 2.33 19.38
N GLU A 112 0.54 1.44 19.91
CA GLU A 112 2.00 1.65 19.95
C GLU A 112 2.64 1.65 18.55
N LYS A 113 2.06 0.92 17.59
CA LYS A 113 2.54 0.81 16.21
C LYS A 113 1.39 0.95 15.20
N ARG A 114 1.63 1.59 14.05
CA ARG A 114 0.68 1.56 12.92
C ARG A 114 0.62 0.16 12.33
N PRO A 115 -0.53 -0.23 11.75
CA PRO A 115 -0.57 -1.35 10.85
C PRO A 115 0.48 -1.20 9.74
N ALA A 116 1.12 -2.31 9.39
CA ALA A 116 2.11 -2.30 8.32
C ALA A 116 1.43 -2.00 6.98
N VAL A 117 1.99 -1.03 6.25
CA VAL A 117 1.60 -0.71 4.88
C VAL A 117 2.68 -1.25 3.96
N GLY A 118 2.26 -1.82 2.84
CA GLY A 118 3.18 -2.37 1.87
C GLY A 118 4.04 -1.29 1.19
N PRO A 119 5.24 -1.62 0.67
CA PRO A 119 6.22 -0.64 0.17
C PRO A 119 5.84 0.03 -1.17
N HIS A 120 4.74 -0.39 -1.79
CA HIS A 120 4.35 0.09 -3.11
C HIS A 120 3.26 1.16 -2.97
N TYR A 121 3.38 2.21 -3.76
CA TYR A 121 2.48 3.34 -3.68
C TYR A 121 1.14 3.13 -4.40
N VAL A 122 1.12 2.25 -5.42
CA VAL A 122 -0.08 1.91 -6.17
C VAL A 122 -0.07 0.40 -6.51
N PRO A 123 -1.07 -0.38 -6.08
CA PRO A 123 -2.04 -0.05 -5.03
C PRO A 123 -1.35 0.04 -3.67
N GLN A 124 -1.66 1.10 -2.91
CA GLN A 124 -1.26 1.19 -1.53
C GLN A 124 -2.20 0.35 -0.66
N ARG A 125 -1.65 -0.58 0.13
CA ARG A 125 -2.44 -1.51 0.94
C ARG A 125 -1.81 -1.78 2.30
N GLN A 126 -2.66 -1.96 3.30
CA GLN A 126 -2.30 -2.57 4.56
C GLN A 126 -2.00 -4.06 4.33
N ILE A 127 -0.94 -4.59 4.95
CA ILE A 127 -0.47 -5.98 4.72
C ILE A 127 -0.71 -6.91 5.92
N GLY A 128 -1.31 -6.42 7.00
CA GLY A 128 -1.70 -7.19 8.18
C GLY A 128 -2.72 -6.44 9.04
N GLU A 129 -3.27 -7.04 10.11
CA GLU A 129 -4.29 -6.41 10.99
C GLU A 129 -5.61 -6.01 10.29
N PHE A 130 -6.16 -6.91 9.47
CA PHE A 130 -7.46 -6.67 8.83
C PHE A 130 -8.63 -6.70 9.81
N ALA A 131 -9.69 -5.96 9.51
CA ALA A 131 -10.92 -5.97 10.29
C ALA A 131 -11.53 -7.38 10.35
N GLY A 132 -11.96 -7.80 11.54
CA GLY A 132 -12.74 -9.03 11.72
C GLY A 132 -14.16 -8.87 11.20
N GLU A 133 -14.86 -9.98 10.99
CA GLU A 133 -16.18 -9.99 10.33
C GLU A 133 -17.22 -9.13 11.06
N GLU A 134 -17.23 -9.14 12.39
CA GLU A 134 -18.10 -8.28 13.20
C GLU A 134 -17.87 -6.79 12.94
N VAL A 135 -16.60 -6.37 12.84
CA VAL A 135 -16.26 -4.96 12.57
C VAL A 135 -16.67 -4.56 11.16
N LYS A 136 -16.50 -5.46 10.18
CA LYS A 136 -16.92 -5.22 8.80
C LYS A 136 -18.43 -5.04 8.71
N LYS A 137 -19.18 -5.95 9.33
CA LYS A 137 -20.64 -5.89 9.39
C LYS A 137 -21.11 -4.60 10.05
N HIS A 138 -20.52 -4.25 11.19
CA HIS A 138 -20.84 -3.01 11.88
C HIS A 138 -20.54 -1.77 11.02
N LEU A 139 -19.39 -1.75 10.34
CA LEU A 139 -19.05 -0.66 9.42
C LEU A 139 -20.06 -0.53 8.28
N ASP A 140 -20.47 -1.64 7.67
CA ASP A 140 -21.49 -1.63 6.60
C ASP A 140 -22.84 -1.11 7.13
N GLU A 141 -23.30 -1.59 8.28
CA GLU A 141 -24.53 -1.12 8.91
C GLU A 141 -24.50 0.40 9.17
N GLN A 142 -23.41 0.90 9.77
CA GLN A 142 -23.28 2.35 10.05
C GLN A 142 -23.15 3.17 8.75
N PHE A 143 -22.47 2.64 7.74
CA PHE A 143 -22.29 3.32 6.45
C PHE A 143 -23.63 3.54 5.73
N TYR A 144 -24.48 2.51 5.65
CA TYR A 144 -25.80 2.65 5.03
C TYR A 144 -26.77 3.45 5.90
N ALA A 145 -26.76 3.24 7.22
CA ALA A 145 -27.59 4.00 8.14
C ALA A 145 -27.31 5.51 8.07
N LEU A 146 -26.05 5.92 7.91
CA LEU A 146 -25.67 7.32 7.75
C LEU A 146 -26.36 7.96 6.53
N ALA A 147 -26.42 7.24 5.40
CA ALA A 147 -27.07 7.72 4.20
C ALA A 147 -28.61 7.75 4.33
N GLU A 148 -29.18 6.71 4.92
CA GLU A 148 -30.64 6.60 5.14
C GLU A 148 -31.17 7.66 6.10
N GLN A 149 -30.40 8.04 7.12
CA GLN A 149 -30.77 9.05 8.11
C GLN A 149 -30.62 10.48 7.58
N ASN A 150 -29.85 10.68 6.51
CA ASN A 150 -29.50 12.00 5.98
C ASN A 150 -29.75 12.13 4.46
N PRO A 151 -30.91 11.71 3.92
CA PRO A 151 -31.16 11.64 2.48
C PRO A 151 -31.13 13.01 1.79
N GLN A 152 -31.34 14.09 2.55
CA GLN A 152 -31.24 15.47 2.06
C GLN A 152 -29.79 15.96 1.91
N LEU A 153 -28.83 15.31 2.56
CA LEU A 153 -27.41 15.70 2.54
C LEU A 153 -26.56 14.76 1.70
N VAL A 154 -26.85 13.46 1.75
CA VAL A 154 -26.02 12.43 1.14
C VAL A 154 -26.84 11.36 0.42
N LYS A 155 -26.20 10.65 -0.51
CA LYS A 155 -26.75 9.53 -1.27
C LYS A 155 -25.71 8.43 -1.48
N ILE A 156 -26.17 7.22 -1.71
CA ILE A 156 -25.31 6.09 -2.11
C ILE A 156 -25.23 5.99 -3.63
N ALA A 157 -24.03 5.80 -4.16
CA ALA A 157 -23.78 5.43 -5.55
C ALA A 157 -22.46 4.66 -5.67
N ASP A 158 -22.18 4.10 -6.85
CA ASP A 158 -20.87 3.50 -7.11
C ASP A 158 -19.78 4.58 -7.11
N SER A 159 -18.65 4.29 -6.43
CA SER A 159 -17.50 5.18 -6.38
C SER A 159 -16.96 5.42 -7.78
N ARG A 160 -16.65 6.68 -8.08
CA ARG A 160 -16.02 7.07 -9.34
C ARG A 160 -14.52 6.81 -9.33
N LEU A 161 -13.94 6.79 -8.13
CA LEU A 161 -12.53 6.55 -7.90
C LEU A 161 -12.21 5.05 -7.88
N GLU A 162 -13.18 4.23 -7.48
CA GLU A 162 -13.06 2.79 -7.43
C GLU A 162 -14.37 2.14 -7.88
N THR A 163 -14.43 1.78 -9.16
CA THR A 163 -15.62 1.28 -9.89
C THR A 163 -16.33 0.06 -9.27
N HIS A 164 -15.83 -0.48 -8.15
CA HIS A 164 -16.34 -1.68 -7.48
C HIS A 164 -16.72 -1.44 -6.01
N ALA A 165 -16.75 -0.20 -5.53
CA ALA A 165 -17.08 0.14 -4.15
C ALA A 165 -18.29 1.07 -4.07
N GLY A 166 -19.29 0.72 -3.24
CA GLY A 166 -20.33 1.66 -2.85
C GLY A 166 -19.76 2.82 -2.04
N ALA A 167 -20.11 4.05 -2.43
CA ALA A 167 -19.65 5.29 -1.85
C ALA A 167 -20.82 6.20 -1.44
N ILE A 168 -20.55 7.04 -0.44
CA ILE A 168 -21.44 8.13 -0.05
C ILE A 168 -21.03 9.38 -0.82
N PHE A 169 -21.99 9.97 -1.51
CA PHE A 169 -21.88 11.23 -2.23
C PHE A 169 -22.76 12.29 -1.59
N LEU A 170 -22.44 13.55 -1.83
CA LEU A 170 -23.36 14.65 -1.59
C LEU A 170 -24.64 14.48 -2.43
N ALA A 171 -25.81 14.73 -1.82
CA ALA A 171 -27.10 14.40 -2.41
C ALA A 171 -27.38 15.22 -3.69
N THR A 172 -27.05 16.51 -3.67
CA THR A 172 -27.39 17.47 -4.73
C THR A 172 -26.16 18.02 -5.44
N GLU A 173 -26.34 18.48 -6.68
CA GLU A 173 -25.30 19.18 -7.45
C GLU A 173 -24.87 20.48 -6.77
N GLU A 174 -25.79 21.19 -6.11
CA GLU A 174 -25.47 22.39 -5.35
C GLU A 174 -24.46 22.09 -4.23
N LEU A 175 -24.68 20.99 -3.48
CA LEU A 175 -23.75 20.55 -2.45
C LEU A 175 -22.41 20.11 -3.06
N ALA A 176 -22.43 19.33 -4.15
CA ALA A 176 -21.23 18.89 -4.85
C ALA A 176 -20.38 20.06 -5.39
N ASN A 177 -21.02 21.15 -5.80
CA ASN A 177 -20.36 22.33 -6.34
C ASN A 177 -20.03 23.41 -5.30
N ARG A 178 -20.30 23.16 -4.02
CA ARG A 178 -20.19 24.16 -2.95
C ARG A 178 -18.77 24.70 -2.74
N ASN A 179 -17.75 23.87 -2.94
CA ASN A 179 -16.35 24.29 -2.87
C ASN A 179 -15.47 23.48 -3.83
N GLU A 180 -14.20 23.86 -3.94
CA GLU A 180 -13.26 23.23 -4.85
C GLU A 180 -13.03 21.74 -4.55
N THR A 181 -12.87 21.38 -3.28
CA THR A 181 -12.68 19.99 -2.85
C THR A 181 -13.85 19.10 -3.29
N THR A 182 -15.09 19.54 -3.04
CA THR A 182 -16.27 18.75 -3.41
C THR A 182 -16.43 18.66 -4.93
N ARG A 183 -16.04 19.70 -5.69
CA ARG A 183 -16.03 19.64 -7.16
C ARG A 183 -15.01 18.64 -7.68
N GLN A 184 -13.78 18.69 -7.17
CA GLN A 184 -12.69 17.80 -7.60
C GLN A 184 -13.03 16.32 -7.36
N LEU A 185 -13.76 16.03 -6.28
CA LEU A 185 -14.22 14.69 -5.93
C LEU A 185 -15.59 14.34 -6.51
N ASN A 186 -16.20 15.21 -7.34
CA ASN A 186 -17.57 15.04 -7.86
C ASN A 186 -18.61 14.75 -6.75
N GLY A 187 -18.41 15.34 -5.59
CA GLY A 187 -19.24 15.14 -4.40
C GLY A 187 -19.00 13.82 -3.67
N GLU A 188 -18.03 12.98 -4.05
CA GLU A 188 -17.69 11.75 -3.31
C GLU A 188 -17.08 12.12 -1.95
N CYS A 189 -17.70 11.63 -0.86
CA CYS A 189 -17.27 11.92 0.51
C CYS A 189 -16.51 10.77 1.15
N VAL A 190 -16.97 9.53 0.93
CA VAL A 190 -16.38 8.35 1.54
C VAL A 190 -16.70 7.09 0.75
N HIS A 191 -15.74 6.16 0.64
CA HIS A 191 -15.92 4.83 0.05
C HIS A 191 -15.18 3.74 0.85
N VAL A 192 -15.71 2.51 0.79
CA VAL A 192 -15.17 1.35 1.52
C VAL A 192 -14.60 0.31 0.54
N HIS A 193 -13.37 -0.13 0.76
CA HIS A 193 -12.74 -1.24 0.02
C HIS A 193 -13.20 -2.62 0.55
N ARG A 194 -14.44 -2.98 0.26
CA ARG A 194 -15.06 -4.22 0.77
C ARG A 194 -14.40 -5.51 0.27
N LEU A 195 -13.84 -5.49 -0.94
CA LEU A 195 -13.28 -6.69 -1.56
C LEU A 195 -11.97 -7.18 -0.94
N LYS A 196 -11.36 -6.40 -0.02
CA LYS A 196 -9.99 -6.70 0.42
C LYS A 196 -9.73 -6.45 1.89
N ASP A 197 -9.49 -5.21 2.27
CA ASP A 197 -9.00 -4.83 3.58
C ASP A 197 -10.06 -4.12 4.42
N TYR A 198 -11.24 -3.86 3.84
CA TYR A 198 -12.32 -3.09 4.46
C TYR A 198 -11.84 -1.70 4.94
N SER A 199 -10.80 -1.17 4.29
CA SER A 199 -10.33 0.19 4.54
C SER A 199 -11.32 1.23 4.02
N LEU A 200 -11.32 2.39 4.66
CA LEU A 200 -12.23 3.49 4.40
C LEU A 200 -11.43 4.68 3.88
N HIS A 201 -11.78 5.17 2.70
CA HIS A 201 -11.27 6.44 2.20
C HIS A 201 -12.32 7.50 2.41
N MET A 202 -11.97 8.59 3.10
CA MET A 202 -12.92 9.63 3.45
C MET A 202 -12.30 11.02 3.36
N VAL A 203 -13.18 12.00 3.16
CA VAL A 203 -12.88 13.43 3.26
C VAL A 203 -13.01 13.89 4.70
N LEU A 204 -11.95 14.51 5.24
CA LEU A 204 -11.96 15.14 6.56
C LEU A 204 -11.50 16.59 6.48
N ALA A 205 -12.04 17.43 7.36
CA ALA A 205 -11.50 18.77 7.59
C ALA A 205 -10.03 18.66 8.06
N PRO A 206 -9.14 19.62 7.71
CA PRO A 206 -7.72 19.53 8.06
C PRO A 206 -7.46 19.34 9.56
N ALA A 207 -8.24 20.00 10.42
CA ALA A 207 -8.13 19.85 11.87
C ALA A 207 -8.48 18.42 12.34
N ASP A 208 -9.53 17.83 11.79
CA ASP A 208 -9.97 16.46 12.11
C ASP A 208 -9.01 15.41 11.56
N PHE A 209 -8.50 15.62 10.35
CA PHE A 209 -7.49 14.75 9.77
C PHE A 209 -6.24 14.70 10.66
N LYS A 210 -5.75 15.86 11.11
CA LYS A 210 -4.60 15.94 12.02
C LYS A 210 -4.84 15.20 13.33
N LYS A 211 -6.05 15.28 13.90
CA LYS A 211 -6.45 14.53 15.11
C LYS A 211 -6.46 13.02 14.84
N SER A 212 -7.08 12.57 13.75
CA SER A 212 -7.14 11.15 13.38
C SER A 212 -5.75 10.53 13.15
N LEU A 213 -4.85 11.26 12.49
CA LEU A 213 -3.49 10.80 12.21
C LEU A 213 -2.65 10.68 13.48
N ARG A 214 -2.84 11.59 14.45
CA ARG A 214 -2.20 11.58 15.78
C ARG A 214 -2.65 10.40 16.64
N CYS A 215 -3.88 9.92 16.41
CA CYS A 215 -4.45 8.73 17.05
C CYS A 215 -4.12 7.44 16.27
N TRP A 216 -3.37 7.54 15.17
CA TRP A 216 -2.83 6.43 14.38
C TRP A 216 -3.89 5.59 13.65
N LEU A 217 -5.01 6.21 13.24
CA LEU A 217 -6.15 5.53 12.62
C LEU A 217 -6.15 5.52 11.08
N GLY A 218 -5.13 6.10 10.42
CA GLY A 218 -5.14 6.20 8.96
C GLY A 218 -3.83 6.73 8.35
N SER A 219 -3.88 7.00 7.05
CA SER A 219 -2.80 7.59 6.26
C SER A 219 -3.36 8.54 5.19
N ALA A 220 -2.60 9.55 4.78
CA ALA A 220 -3.03 10.62 3.87
C ALA A 220 -2.98 10.20 2.39
N THR A 221 -3.87 9.32 1.94
CA THR A 221 -3.79 8.72 0.59
C THR A 221 -4.29 9.58 -0.55
N TRP A 222 -5.49 10.16 -0.43
CA TRP A 222 -6.18 10.70 -1.61
C TRP A 222 -6.29 12.21 -1.66
N PHE A 223 -6.42 12.87 -0.50
CA PHE A 223 -6.58 14.34 -0.45
C PHE A 223 -5.45 15.11 -1.11
N GLN A 224 -4.24 14.54 -1.12
CA GLN A 224 -3.07 15.21 -1.66
C GLN A 224 -2.98 15.12 -3.19
N TRP A 225 -3.58 14.10 -3.82
CA TRP A 225 -3.49 13.90 -5.28
C TRP A 225 -4.34 14.91 -6.06
N CYS A 226 -5.54 15.25 -5.56
CA CYS A 226 -6.39 16.28 -6.17
C CYS A 226 -5.79 17.71 -6.08
N GLU A 227 -4.92 17.98 -5.11
CA GLU A 227 -4.23 19.28 -5.01
C GLU A 227 -3.12 19.47 -6.04
N ASP A 228 -2.41 18.41 -6.43
CA ASP A 228 -1.33 18.53 -7.41
C ASP A 228 -1.83 18.74 -8.84
N SER A 229 -3.04 18.28 -9.17
CA SER A 229 -3.68 18.65 -10.43
C SER A 229 -3.86 20.16 -10.57
N GLN A 230 -3.91 20.91 -9.46
CA GLN A 230 -3.93 22.39 -9.47
C GLN A 230 -2.51 23.00 -9.52
N GLY A 231 -1.48 22.27 -9.08
CA GLY A 231 -0.08 22.70 -9.15
C GLY A 231 0.61 22.43 -10.50
N LEU A 232 -0.01 21.59 -11.35
CA LEU A 232 0.44 21.30 -12.71
C LEU A 232 -0.24 22.17 -13.77
N ASP A 233 -1.35 22.84 -13.46
CA ASP A 233 -2.05 23.79 -14.34
C ASP A 233 -1.54 25.25 -14.19
N GLY A 234 -0.47 25.43 -13.41
CA GLY A 234 0.18 26.71 -13.14
C GLY A 234 1.62 26.85 -13.68
N ARG A 235 2.00 26.03 -14.66
CA ARG A 235 3.28 26.18 -15.39
C ARG A 235 3.11 26.07 -16.89
#